data_AF-A0A7H4LSZ2-F1
#
_entry.id   AF-A0A7H4LSZ2-F1
#
_cell.length_a   1.000
_cell.length_b   1.000
_cell.length_c   1.000
_cell.angle_alpha   90.00
_cell.angle_beta   90.00
_cell.angle_gamma   90.00
#
_symmetry.space_group_name_H-M   'P 1'
#
loop_
_entity.id
_entity.type
_entity.pdbx_description
1 polymer ?
#
loop_
_entity_poly.entity_id
_entity_poly.type
_entity_poly.pdbx_seq_one_letter_code
_entity_poly.pdbx_strand_id
1 'polypeptide(L)' 'MTALFHSSPSLREERLPGGAHTSLILRKGQILRLTDIDGGANVSMMMLNPHEKSERLNLPDTLKGSTPRA' A
#
# COMPACT_ATOMS: atom_id res chain seq x y z
N MET A 1 -19.15 -6.91 2.76
CA MET A 1 -19.42 -5.49 3.07
C MET A 1 -18.10 -4.84 3.45
N THR A 2 -17.48 -4.07 2.56
CA THR A 2 -16.19 -3.40 2.83
C THR A 2 -16.47 -2.11 3.59
N ALA A 3 -16.07 -2.05 4.86
CA ALA A 3 -16.20 -0.82 5.64
C ALA A 3 -15.27 0.27 5.07
N LEU A 4 -15.82 1.45 4.79
CA LEU A 4 -15.09 2.63 4.32
C LEU A 4 -14.42 3.30 5.53
N PHE A 5 -13.17 2.95 5.85
CA PHE A 5 -12.46 3.47 7.03
C PHE A 5 -11.80 4.85 6.84
N HIS A 6 -12.20 5.65 5.85
CA HIS A 6 -11.54 6.92 5.58
C HIS A 6 -12.46 7.89 4.81
N SER A 7 -13.13 8.78 5.56
CA SER A 7 -13.95 9.90 5.05
C SER A 7 -13.20 11.23 4.92
N SER A 8 -11.90 11.27 5.21
CA SER A 8 -11.09 12.49 5.07
C SER A 8 -10.63 12.69 3.62
N PRO A 9 -10.44 13.94 3.17
CA PRO A 9 -9.87 14.23 1.85
C PRO A 9 -8.49 13.59 1.69
N SER A 10 -8.17 13.14 0.47
CA SER A 10 -6.87 12.56 0.14
C SER A 10 -5.78 13.64 0.31
N LEU A 11 -4.71 13.31 1.05
CA LEU A 11 -3.55 14.19 1.16
C LEU A 11 -2.75 14.27 -0.15
N ARG A 12 -2.79 13.18 -0.93
CA ARG A 12 -2.19 13.05 -2.25
C ARG A 12 -3.00 12.04 -3.07
N GLU A 13 -3.13 12.31 -4.36
CA GLU A 13 -3.77 11.43 -5.33
C GLU A 13 -2.94 11.42 -6.62
N GLU A 14 -2.77 10.24 -7.22
CA GLU A 14 -1.96 10.04 -8.42
C GLU A 14 -2.49 8.83 -9.20
N ARG A 15 -2.63 8.97 -10.53
CA ARG A 15 -2.95 7.85 -11.43
C ARG A 15 -1.66 7.26 -11.97
N LEU A 16 -1.43 5.98 -11.73
CA LEU A 16 -0.26 5.26 -12.22
C LEU A 16 -0.58 4.55 -13.55
N PRO A 17 0.08 4.92 -14.66
CA PRO A 17 -0.05 4.18 -15.92
C PRO A 17 0.51 2.75 -15.80
N GLY A 18 0.04 1.86 -16.67
CA GLY A 18 0.59 0.50 -16.76
C GLY A 18 2.10 0.53 -17.06
N GLY A 19 2.88 -0.29 -16.34
CA GLY A 19 4.33 -0.36 -16.46
C GLY A 19 5.10 0.81 -15.80
N ALA A 20 4.39 1.80 -15.24
CA ALA A 20 5.01 2.88 -14.48
C ALA A 20 5.30 2.46 -13.03
N HIS A 21 6.10 3.28 -12.33
CA HIS A 21 6.36 3.14 -10.91
C HIS A 21 6.37 4.52 -10.25
N THR A 22 6.10 4.56 -8.95
CA THR A 22 6.21 5.77 -8.14
C THR A 22 6.78 5.42 -6.78
N SER A 23 7.26 6.42 -6.06
CA SER A 23 7.76 6.29 -4.69
C SER A 23 7.22 7.42 -3.85
N LEU A 24 6.80 7.12 -2.63
CA LEU A 24 6.32 8.11 -1.67
C LEU A 24 6.70 7.71 -0.25
N ILE A 25 6.73 8.69 0.64
CA ILE A 25 6.94 8.46 2.07
C ILE A 25 5.56 8.41 2.75
N LEU A 26 5.20 7.24 3.28
CA LEU A 26 4.00 7.07 4.11
C LEU A 26 4.38 7.30 5.58
N ARG A 27 3.86 8.36 6.20
CA ARG A 27 4.12 8.69 7.60
C ARG A 27 3.20 7.89 8.53
N LYS A 28 3.61 7.71 9.78
CA LYS A 28 2.79 7.08 10.82
C LYS A 28 1.40 7.74 10.90
N GLY A 29 0.35 6.93 10.90
CA GLY A 29 -1.04 7.38 10.95
C GLY A 29 -1.65 7.76 9.60
N GLN A 30 -0.87 7.75 8.50
CA GLN A 30 -1.40 7.92 7.16
C GLN A 30 -1.88 6.59 6.58
N ILE A 31 -2.84 6.67 5.67
CA ILE A 31 -3.42 5.52 4.97
C ILE A 31 -3.06 5.63 3.49
N LEU A 32 -2.54 4.55 2.92
CA LEU A 32 -2.36 4.38 1.48
C LEU A 32 -3.53 3.57 0.93
N ARG A 33 -4.24 4.11 -0.06
CA ARG A 33 -5.28 3.40 -0.82
C ARG A 33 -4.82 3.21 -2.25
N LEU A 34 -4.80 1.96 -2.70
CA LEU A 34 -4.56 1.58 -4.09
C LEU A 34 -5.89 1.07 -4.67
N THR A 35 -6.27 1.56 -5.84
CA THR A 35 -7.52 1.19 -6.51
C THR A 35 -7.19 0.81 -7.95
N ASP A 36 -7.55 -0.41 -8.34
CA ASP A 36 -7.61 -0.79 -9.74
C ASP A 36 -8.87 -0.19 -10.36
N ILE A 37 -8.71 0.87 -11.16
CA ILE A 37 -9.82 1.67 -11.70
C ILE A 37 -10.51 0.94 -12.85
N ASP A 38 -9.72 0.33 -13.72
CA ASP A 38 -10.19 -0.22 -15.00
C ASP A 38 -10.37 -1.75 -14.93
N GLY A 39 -9.76 -2.43 -13.96
CA GLY A 39 -9.87 -3.87 -13.75
C GLY A 39 -8.72 -4.66 -14.39
N GLY A 40 -8.26 -5.71 -13.69
CA GLY A 40 -7.22 -6.62 -14.17
C GLY A 40 -5.79 -6.10 -13.96
N ALA A 41 -5.61 -5.01 -13.22
CA ALA A 41 -4.30 -4.49 -12.87
C ALA A 41 -3.70 -5.23 -11.68
N ASN A 42 -2.37 -5.43 -11.74
CA ASN A 42 -1.59 -5.92 -10.61
C ASN A 42 -0.51 -4.89 -10.27
N VAL A 43 -0.21 -4.77 -8.98
CA VAL A 43 0.86 -3.90 -8.48
C VAL A 43 1.83 -4.72 -7.63
N SER A 44 3.12 -4.52 -7.87
CA SER A 44 4.15 -4.92 -6.93
C SER A 44 4.49 -3.73 -6.04
N MET A 45 4.77 -3.99 -4.76
CA MET A 45 5.10 -2.95 -3.79
C MET A 45 6.28 -3.38 -2.92
N MET A 46 7.15 -2.42 -2.62
CA MET A 46 8.21 -2.55 -1.63
C MET A 46 8.04 -1.45 -0.58
N MET A 47 8.00 -1.84 0.69
CA MET A 47 7.94 -0.92 1.83
C MET A 47 9.25 -1.02 2.61
N LEU A 48 9.80 0.14 2.96
CA LEU A 48 11.05 0.27 3.70
C LEU A 48 11.00 1.49 4.62
N ASN A 49 11.87 1.51 5.63
CA ASN A 49 12.06 2.70 6.44
C ASN A 49 12.68 3.81 5.56
N PRO A 50 12.04 4.97 5.39
CA PRO A 50 12.54 6.03 4.52
C PRO A 50 13.91 6.59 4.95
N HIS A 51 14.29 6.41 6.22
CA HIS A 51 15.58 6.82 6.77
C HIS A 51 16.63 5.71 6.80
N GLU A 52 16.22 4.45 6.61
CA GLU A 52 17.10 3.27 6.62
C GLU A 52 16.63 2.25 5.58
N LYS A 53 17.08 2.37 4.33
CA LYS A 53 16.55 1.59 3.19
C LYS A 53 16.89 0.08 3.24
N SER A 54 17.78 -0.32 4.15
CA SER A 54 18.06 -1.73 4.42
C SER A 54 16.96 -2.39 5.26
N GLU A 55 16.25 -1.61 6.09
CA GLU A 55 15.10 -2.06 6.87
C GLU A 55 13.85 -2.10 5.98
N ARG A 56 13.48 -3.30 5.55
CA ARG A 56 12.35 -3.55 4.63
C ARG A 56 11.27 -4.35 5.32
N LEU A 57 10.02 -4.16 4.89
CA LEU A 57 8.92 -4.99 5.34
C LEU A 57 9.19 -6.46 5.03
N ASN A 58 9.17 -7.30 6.08
CA ASN A 58 9.23 -8.74 5.93
C ASN A 58 7.83 -9.31 5.68
N LEU A 59 7.37 -9.23 4.42
CA LEU A 59 6.04 -9.71 4.04
C LEU A 59 5.84 -11.21 4.34
N PRO A 60 6.79 -12.12 4.02
CA PRO A 60 6.63 -13.54 4.35
C PRO A 60 6.37 -13.81 5.83
N ASP A 61 7.09 -13.15 6.73
CA ASP A 61 6.89 -13.32 8.18
C ASP A 61 5.59 -12.67 8.68
N THR A 62 5.23 -11.52 8.10
CA THR A 62 3.94 -10.86 8.35
C THR A 62 2.76 -11.80 8.01
N LEU A 63 2.86 -12.55 6.91
CA LEU A 63 1.83 -13.50 6.48
C LEU A 63 1.78 -14.76 7.36
N LYS A 64 2.91 -15.21 7.92
CA LYS A 64 2.92 -16.32 8.89
C LYS A 64 2.13 -15.98 10.15
N GLY A 65 2.23 -14.73 10.61
CA GLY A 65 1.48 -14.22 11.75
C GLY A 65 -0.01 -13.97 11.45
N SER A 66 -0.39 -13.84 10.17
CA SER A 66 -1.79 -13.67 9.78
C SER A 66 -2.51 -15.02 9.82
N THR A 67 -3.24 -15.29 10.90
CA THR A 67 -4.21 -16.39 10.90
C THR A 67 -5.30 -16.07 9.87
N PRO A 68 -5.59 -16.97 8.91
CA PRO A 68 -6.69 -16.76 8.00
C PRO A 68 -7.99 -16.67 8.80
N ARG A 69 -8.69 -15.54 8.70
CA ARG A 69 -10.08 -15.46 9.15
C ARG A 69 -10.94 -16.12 8.08
N ALA A 70 -11.56 -17.24 8.44
CA ALA A 70 -12.62 -17.88 7.67
C ALA A 70 -13.89 -17.02 7.69
#